data_AF-A0A957E0P1-F1
#
_entry.id   AF-A0A957E0P1-F1
#
_cell.length_a   1.000
_cell.length_b   1.000
_cell.length_c   1.000
_cell.angle_alpha   90.00
_cell.angle_beta   90.00
_cell.angle_gamma   90.00
#
_symmetry.space_group_name_H-M   'P 1'
#
loop_
_entity.id
_entity.type
_entity.pdbx_description
1 polymer ?
#
loop_
_entity_poly.entity_id
_entity_poly.type
_entity_poly.pdbx_seq_one_letter_code
_entity_poly.pdbx_strand_id
1 'polypeptide(L)'
;MAETENLFQELNDVLQDFKTFLDTNVATIKPAIQAIASLIPQVTELIDKLVDLMNKLKAEIEKLDVNAIPGLEEATAFVDKVKGFLESAKNLLPDETSTIDDVLGVADVVGSLSGLDDVKTAILDCVDAIVVHLNSLKPA
;
A
#
# COMPACT_ATOMS: atom_id res chain seq x y z
N MET A 1 5.07 16.75 -9.23
CA MET A 1 4.50 17.03 -7.91
C MET A 1 4.32 15.67 -7.28
N ALA A 2 4.82 15.43 -6.07
CA ALA A 2 4.59 14.15 -5.40
C ALA A 2 3.08 14.09 -5.11
N GLU A 3 2.39 13.10 -5.67
CA GLU A 3 1.05 12.77 -5.21
C GLU A 3 1.19 12.51 -3.71
N THR A 4 0.54 13.34 -2.89
CA THR A 4 0.45 13.10 -1.46
C THR A 4 -0.51 11.94 -1.29
N GLU A 5 -0.02 10.73 -1.53
CA GLU A 5 -0.74 9.51 -1.17
C GLU A 5 -0.57 9.31 0.34
N ASN A 6 -1.58 8.70 0.96
CA ASN A 6 -1.39 8.29 2.35
C ASN A 6 -0.40 7.12 2.39
N LEU A 7 0.37 7.01 3.48
CA LEU A 7 1.41 5.98 3.66
C LEU A 7 0.91 4.53 3.42
N PHE A 8 -0.35 4.23 3.70
CA PHE A 8 -0.93 2.91 3.47
C PHE A 8 -1.19 2.65 1.99
N GLN A 9 -1.62 3.67 1.25
CA GLN A 9 -1.76 3.57 -0.19
C GLN A 9 -0.39 3.36 -0.84
N GLU A 10 0.62 4.15 -0.46
CA GLU A 10 2.01 3.96 -0.95
C GLU A 10 2.51 2.54 -0.67
N LEU A 11 2.29 2.02 0.55
CA LEU A 11 2.66 0.65 0.91
C LEU A 11 1.91 -0.38 0.06
N ASN A 12 0.60 -0.22 -0.09
CA ASN A 12 -0.22 -1.09 -0.93
C ASN A 12 0.32 -1.14 -2.35
N ASP A 13 0.68 0.00 -2.94
CA ASP A 13 1.09 0.07 -4.33
C ASP A 13 2.45 -0.59 -4.56
N VAL A 14 3.40 -0.40 -3.63
CA VAL A 14 4.69 -1.10 -3.66
C VAL A 14 4.51 -2.62 -3.53
N LEU A 15 3.60 -3.06 -2.64
CA LEU A 15 3.31 -4.48 -2.46
C LEU A 15 2.61 -5.08 -3.68
N GLN A 16 1.69 -4.35 -4.30
CA GLN A 16 1.00 -4.78 -5.51
C GLN A 16 1.96 -4.91 -6.70
N ASP A 17 2.89 -3.96 -6.87
CA ASP A 17 3.91 -4.06 -7.92
C ASP A 17 4.82 -5.27 -7.70
N PHE A 18 5.30 -5.47 -6.47
CA PHE A 18 6.14 -6.63 -6.15
C PHE A 18 5.39 -7.96 -6.32
N LYS A 19 4.13 -8.03 -5.87
CA LYS A 19 3.27 -9.19 -6.10
C LYS A 19 3.09 -9.44 -7.59
N THR A 20 2.78 -8.42 -8.37
CA THR A 20 2.57 -8.53 -9.83
C THR A 20 3.81 -9.04 -10.54
N PHE A 21 4.99 -8.56 -10.13
CA PHE A 21 6.26 -9.09 -10.58
C PHE A 21 6.39 -10.59 -10.28
N LEU A 22 6.10 -11.02 -9.04
CA LEU A 22 6.17 -12.42 -8.66
C LEU A 22 5.14 -13.28 -9.41
N ASP A 23 3.86 -12.86 -9.46
CA ASP A 23 2.79 -13.54 -10.20
C ASP A 23 3.22 -13.85 -11.64
N THR A 24 3.78 -12.84 -12.31
CA THR A 24 4.18 -12.92 -13.71
C THR A 24 5.42 -13.80 -13.91
N ASN A 25 6.37 -13.76 -12.97
CA ASN A 25 7.72 -14.27 -13.20
C ASN A 25 8.07 -15.53 -12.40
N VAL A 26 7.28 -15.94 -11.40
CA VAL A 26 7.67 -17.03 -10.47
C VAL A 26 8.04 -18.31 -11.20
N ALA A 27 7.27 -18.70 -12.23
CA ALA A 27 7.52 -19.90 -13.02
C ALA A 27 8.84 -19.83 -13.81
N THR A 28 9.21 -18.64 -14.26
CA THR A 28 10.44 -18.38 -15.03
C THR A 28 11.66 -18.30 -14.12
N ILE A 29 11.57 -17.63 -12.97
CA ILE A 29 12.71 -17.39 -12.08
C ILE A 29 12.98 -18.57 -11.14
N LYS A 30 11.97 -19.39 -10.83
CA LYS A 30 12.09 -20.50 -9.88
C LYS A 30 13.24 -21.46 -10.20
N PRO A 31 13.40 -21.98 -11.43
CA PRO A 31 14.50 -22.89 -11.74
C PRO A 31 15.87 -22.25 -11.51
N ALA A 32 16.02 -20.96 -11.87
CA ALA A 32 17.26 -20.23 -11.68
C ALA A 32 17.56 -20.01 -10.19
N ILE A 33 16.57 -19.59 -9.40
CA ILE A 33 16.71 -19.39 -7.95
C ILE A 33 17.09 -20.71 -7.25
N GLN A 34 16.44 -21.82 -7.60
CA GLN A 34 16.75 -23.13 -7.00
C GLN A 34 18.16 -23.63 -7.39
N ALA A 35 18.59 -23.40 -8.64
CA ALA A 35 19.94 -23.74 -9.08
C ALA A 35 20.99 -22.91 -8.32
N ILE A 36 20.77 -21.61 -8.14
CA ILE A 36 21.67 -20.74 -7.37
C ILE A 36 21.66 -21.16 -5.90
N ALA A 37 20.50 -21.44 -5.30
CA ALA A 37 20.38 -21.85 -3.90
C ALA A 37 21.13 -23.16 -3.61
N SER A 38 21.20 -24.08 -4.58
CA SER A 38 21.97 -25.32 -4.48
C SER A 38 23.49 -25.09 -4.42
N LEU A 39 23.97 -23.95 -4.93
CA LEU A 39 25.38 -23.54 -4.90
C LEU A 39 25.67 -22.56 -3.76
N ILE A 40 24.68 -21.75 -3.39
CA ILE A 40 24.76 -20.62 -2.47
C ILE A 40 23.57 -20.69 -1.50
N PRO A 41 23.71 -21.38 -0.36
CA PRO A 41 22.63 -21.54 0.63
C PRO A 41 22.06 -20.22 1.17
N GLN A 42 22.83 -19.13 1.08
CA GLN A 42 22.42 -17.78 1.49
C GLN A 42 21.21 -17.26 0.68
N VAL A 43 20.93 -17.81 -0.51
CA VAL A 43 19.72 -17.48 -1.25
C VAL A 43 18.47 -17.97 -0.53
N THR A 44 18.49 -19.19 0.03
CA THR A 44 17.39 -19.68 0.86
C THR A 44 17.26 -18.85 2.13
N GLU A 45 18.38 -18.50 2.78
CA GLU A 45 18.35 -17.63 3.96
C GLU A 45 17.76 -16.25 3.66
N LEU A 46 18.08 -15.66 2.50
CA LEU A 46 17.49 -14.40 2.05
C LEU A 46 15.97 -14.53 1.88
N ILE A 47 15.50 -15.60 1.22
CA ILE A 47 14.07 -15.84 1.04
C ILE A 47 13.37 -15.99 2.39
N ASP A 48 13.96 -16.73 3.33
CA ASP A 48 13.38 -16.91 4.66
C ASP A 48 13.32 -15.58 5.44
N LYS A 49 14.38 -14.74 5.37
CA LYS A 49 14.35 -13.40 5.98
C LYS A 49 13.30 -12.49 5.37
N LEU A 50 13.08 -12.58 4.06
CA LEU A 50 12.01 -11.83 3.38
C LEU A 50 10.65 -12.30 3.86
N VAL A 51 10.41 -13.62 3.92
CA VAL A 51 9.16 -14.19 4.46
C VAL A 51 8.92 -13.73 5.90
N ASP A 52 9.94 -13.75 6.75
CA ASP A 52 9.83 -13.27 8.13
C ASP A 52 9.48 -11.79 8.22
N LEU A 53 10.09 -10.96 7.36
CA LEU A 53 9.78 -9.54 7.30
C LEU A 53 8.33 -9.30 6.84
N MET A 54 7.88 -10.01 5.80
CA MET A 54 6.51 -9.94 5.31
C MET A 54 5.50 -10.33 6.39
N ASN A 55 5.76 -11.40 7.15
CA ASN A 55 4.89 -11.82 8.26
C ASN A 55 4.87 -10.80 9.41
N LYS A 56 6.00 -10.15 9.72
CA LYS A 56 6.03 -9.06 10.71
C LYS A 56 5.24 -7.84 10.24
N LEU A 57 5.39 -7.47 8.97
CA LEU A 57 4.58 -6.41 8.36
C LEU A 57 3.09 -6.74 8.47
N LYS A 58 2.69 -7.96 8.10
CA LYS A 58 1.31 -8.45 8.26
C LYS A 58 0.79 -8.25 9.69
N ALA A 59 1.55 -8.71 10.68
CA ALA A 59 1.16 -8.63 12.08
C ALA A 59 1.03 -7.18 12.58
N GLU A 60 1.87 -6.25 12.11
CA GLU A 60 1.71 -4.83 12.45
C GLU A 60 0.49 -4.21 11.76
N ILE A 61 0.20 -4.57 10.50
CA ILE A 61 -0.97 -4.09 9.77
C ILE A 61 -2.27 -4.63 10.38
N GLU A 62 -2.31 -5.89 10.81
CA GLU A 62 -3.48 -6.49 11.46
C GLU A 62 -3.92 -5.73 12.72
N LYS A 63 -2.96 -5.20 13.49
CA LYS A 63 -3.21 -4.41 14.71
C LYS A 63 -3.86 -3.05 14.46
N LEU A 64 -3.84 -2.56 13.22
CA LEU A 64 -4.46 -1.29 12.90
C LEU A 64 -5.98 -1.43 12.98
N ASP A 65 -6.57 -0.79 13.98
CA ASP A 65 -8.02 -0.65 14.07
C ASP A 65 -8.39 0.76 13.61
N VAL A 66 -8.77 0.88 12.34
CA VAL A 66 -9.16 2.17 11.75
C VAL A 66 -10.51 2.63 12.31
N ASN A 67 -11.35 1.69 12.73
CA ASN A 67 -12.63 1.94 13.38
C ASN A 67 -12.45 2.40 14.84
N ALA A 68 -11.28 2.20 15.44
CA ALA A 68 -10.94 2.71 16.75
C ALA A 68 -10.53 4.20 16.75
N ILE A 69 -10.40 4.85 15.59
CA ILE A 69 -10.05 6.28 15.51
C ILE A 69 -11.30 7.10 15.84
N PRO A 70 -11.43 7.70 17.04
CA PRO A 70 -12.63 8.45 17.41
C PRO A 70 -12.72 9.72 16.57
N GLY A 71 -13.89 10.00 16.00
CA GLY A 71 -14.10 11.20 15.19
C GLY A 71 -13.65 11.07 13.73
N LEU A 72 -13.25 9.87 13.27
CA LEU A 72 -12.81 9.66 11.89
C LEU A 72 -13.93 9.94 10.88
N GLU A 73 -15.16 9.45 11.15
CA GLU A 73 -16.31 9.71 10.29
C GLU A 73 -16.62 11.22 10.20
N GLU A 74 -16.61 11.93 11.32
CA GLU A 74 -16.83 13.38 11.34
C GLU A 74 -15.71 14.14 10.62
N ALA A 75 -14.46 13.68 10.75
CA ALA A 75 -13.31 14.25 10.04
C ALA A 75 -13.44 14.04 8.53
N THR A 76 -13.83 12.85 8.07
CA THR A 76 -14.11 12.56 6.66
C THR A 76 -15.26 13.44 6.15
N ALA A 77 -16.37 13.53 6.89
CA ALA A 77 -17.51 14.36 6.50
C ALA A 77 -17.16 15.86 6.45
N PHE A 78 -16.28 16.33 7.33
CA PHE A 78 -15.74 17.69 7.27
C PHE A 78 -14.91 17.91 6.01
N VAL A 79 -14.02 16.98 5.69
CA VAL A 79 -13.16 17.02 4.50
C VAL A 79 -14.00 17.04 3.22
N ASP A 80 -15.04 16.23 3.12
CA ASP A 80 -15.94 16.22 1.95
C ASP A 80 -16.64 17.57 1.76
N LYS A 81 -17.06 18.21 2.87
CA LYS A 81 -17.65 19.56 2.81
C LYS A 81 -16.63 20.61 2.38
N VAL A 82 -15.39 20.50 2.85
CA VAL A 82 -14.29 21.41 2.44
C VAL A 82 -14.02 21.25 0.94
N LYS A 83 -13.97 20.03 0.41
CA LYS A 83 -13.81 19.80 -1.03
C LYS A 83 -14.92 20.45 -1.84
N GLY A 84 -16.18 20.19 -1.49
CA GLY A 84 -17.33 20.78 -2.19
C GLY A 84 -17.34 22.32 -2.13
N PHE A 85 -16.90 22.90 -1.01
CA PHE A 85 -16.70 24.35 -0.89
C PHE A 85 -15.59 24.85 -1.83
N LEU A 86 -14.43 24.20 -1.82
CA LEU A 86 -13.26 24.59 -2.62
C LEU A 86 -13.49 24.44 -4.12
N GLU A 87 -14.13 23.37 -4.57
CA GLU A 87 -14.54 23.17 -5.96
C GLU A 87 -15.49 24.29 -6.44
N SER A 88 -16.42 24.70 -5.57
CA SER A 88 -17.33 25.82 -5.86
C SER A 88 -16.58 27.15 -5.90
N ALA A 89 -15.63 27.36 -5.00
CA ALA A 89 -14.81 28.57 -4.91
C ALA A 89 -13.85 28.72 -6.10
N LYS A 90 -13.37 27.60 -6.67
CA LYS A 90 -12.44 27.58 -7.81
C LYS A 90 -12.96 28.37 -9.02
N ASN A 91 -14.27 28.31 -9.28
CA ASN A 91 -14.91 29.06 -10.36
C ASN A 91 -15.06 30.56 -10.07
N LEU A 92 -15.02 30.96 -8.79
CA LEU A 92 -15.17 32.34 -8.35
C LEU A 92 -13.82 33.03 -8.11
N LEU A 93 -12.77 32.25 -7.87
CA LEU A 93 -11.40 32.70 -7.57
C LEU A 93 -10.40 32.07 -8.54
N PRO A 94 -10.47 32.37 -9.86
CA PRO A 94 -9.62 31.73 -10.86
C PRO A 94 -8.12 31.96 -10.61
N ASP A 95 -7.75 33.09 -10.01
CA ASP A 95 -6.36 33.43 -9.65
C ASP A 95 -5.82 32.57 -8.49
N GLU A 96 -6.70 31.97 -7.68
CA GLU A 96 -6.34 31.12 -6.54
C GLU A 96 -6.41 29.62 -6.87
N THR A 97 -6.59 29.25 -8.15
CA THR A 97 -6.72 27.86 -8.60
C THR A 97 -5.59 26.97 -8.07
N SER A 98 -4.34 27.44 -8.10
CA SER A 98 -3.20 26.67 -7.59
C SER A 98 -3.29 26.42 -6.09
N THR A 99 -3.62 27.45 -5.30
CA THR A 99 -3.78 27.34 -3.85
C THR A 99 -4.93 26.38 -3.51
N ILE A 100 -6.04 26.47 -4.25
CA ILE A 100 -7.20 25.60 -4.08
C ILE A 100 -6.84 24.15 -4.38
N ASP A 101 -6.10 23.90 -5.46
CA ASP A 101 -5.65 22.56 -5.83
C ASP A 101 -4.70 21.95 -4.80
N ASP A 102 -3.80 22.75 -4.22
CA ASP A 102 -2.93 22.31 -3.12
C ASP A 102 -3.75 21.87 -1.89
N VAL A 103 -4.78 22.65 -1.52
CA VAL A 103 -5.65 22.32 -0.38
C VAL A 103 -6.52 21.10 -0.68
N LEU A 104 -7.02 20.95 -1.90
CA LEU A 104 -7.75 19.76 -2.34
C LEU A 104 -6.87 18.51 -2.23
N GLY A 105 -5.59 18.59 -2.61
CA GLY A 105 -4.65 17.48 -2.44
C GLY A 105 -4.49 17.04 -0.98
N VAL A 106 -4.41 17.99 -0.03
CA VAL A 106 -4.39 17.67 1.40
C VAL A 106 -5.72 17.05 1.86
N ALA A 107 -6.85 17.55 1.36
CA ALA A 107 -8.17 16.99 1.64
C ALA A 107 -8.31 15.57 1.08
N ASP A 108 -7.68 15.24 -0.04
CA ASP A 108 -7.65 13.89 -0.61
C ASP A 108 -6.90 12.91 0.29
N VAL A 109 -5.76 13.30 0.87
CA VAL A 109 -5.03 12.48 1.86
C VAL A 109 -5.93 12.12 3.03
N VAL A 110 -6.60 13.10 3.64
CA VAL A 110 -7.44 12.85 4.82
C VAL A 110 -8.70 12.05 4.44
N GLY A 111 -9.30 12.34 3.28
CA GLY A 111 -10.45 11.58 2.78
C GLY A 111 -10.11 10.11 2.50
N SER A 112 -8.90 9.83 2.00
CA SER A 112 -8.44 8.46 1.72
C SER A 112 -8.34 7.57 2.96
N LEU A 113 -8.27 8.16 4.17
CA LEU A 113 -8.32 7.41 5.43
C LEU A 113 -9.67 6.72 5.67
N SER A 114 -10.75 7.17 5.02
CA SER A 114 -12.05 6.49 5.12
C SER A 114 -12.08 5.13 4.40
N GLY A 115 -11.24 4.94 3.39
CA GLY A 115 -11.06 3.67 2.67
C GLY A 115 -9.96 2.78 3.28
N LEU A 116 -9.47 3.12 4.46
CA LEU A 116 -8.29 2.47 5.04
C LEU A 116 -8.53 0.99 5.38
N ASP A 117 -9.76 0.58 5.66
CA ASP A 117 -10.11 -0.84 5.85
C ASP A 117 -9.96 -1.65 4.55
N ASP A 118 -10.35 -1.09 3.41
CA ASP A 118 -10.18 -1.73 2.09
C ASP A 118 -8.69 -1.81 1.73
N VAL A 119 -7.95 -0.72 1.92
CA VAL A 119 -6.50 -0.68 1.69
C VAL A 119 -5.76 -1.65 2.62
N LYS A 120 -6.16 -1.72 3.90
CA LYS A 120 -5.63 -2.70 4.86
C LYS A 120 -5.86 -4.13 4.36
N THR A 121 -7.07 -4.44 3.91
CA THR A 121 -7.40 -5.77 3.37
C THR A 121 -6.55 -6.10 2.16
N ALA A 122 -6.41 -5.16 1.21
CA ALA A 122 -5.57 -5.33 0.03
C ALA A 122 -4.09 -5.55 0.37
N ILE A 123 -3.56 -4.84 1.36
CA ILE A 123 -2.19 -5.05 1.87
C ILE A 123 -2.03 -6.46 2.42
N LEU A 124 -2.96 -6.92 3.28
CA LEU A 124 -2.89 -8.24 3.90
C LEU A 124 -2.93 -9.36 2.84
N ASP A 125 -3.82 -9.24 1.85
CA ASP A 125 -3.91 -10.18 0.74
C ASP A 125 -2.63 -10.18 -0.11
N CYS A 126 -2.04 -9.01 -0.36
CA CYS A 126 -0.79 -8.91 -1.10
C CYS A 126 0.37 -9.58 -0.36
N VAL A 127 0.47 -9.33 0.96
CA VAL A 127 1.49 -9.93 1.81
C VAL A 127 1.38 -11.46 1.77
N ASP A 128 0.17 -12.01 1.91
CA ASP A 128 -0.05 -13.46 1.88
C ASP A 128 0.35 -14.07 0.53
N ALA A 129 -0.04 -13.44 -0.58
CA ALA A 129 0.35 -13.90 -1.91
C ALA A 129 1.87 -13.88 -2.11
N ILE A 130 2.55 -12.79 -1.73
CA ILE A 130 4.01 -12.67 -1.81
C ILE A 130 4.68 -13.78 -1.00
N VAL A 131 4.23 -14.03 0.23
CA VAL A 131 4.78 -15.10 1.08
C VAL A 131 4.63 -16.47 0.42
N VAL A 132 3.49 -16.75 -0.23
CA VAL A 132 3.30 -17.99 -0.99
C VAL A 132 4.31 -18.08 -2.14
N HIS A 133 4.46 -17.02 -2.94
CA HIS A 133 5.42 -17.02 -4.04
C HIS A 133 6.86 -17.22 -3.56
N LEU A 134 7.29 -16.47 -2.54
CA LEU A 134 8.62 -16.57 -1.96
C LEU A 134 8.91 -18.00 -1.47
N ASN A 135 7.98 -18.61 -0.74
CA ASN A 135 8.14 -19.99 -0.29
C ASN A 135 8.23 -20.98 -1.46
N SER A 136 7.51 -20.71 -2.55
CA SER A 136 7.55 -21.57 -3.76
C SER A 136 8.89 -21.53 -4.49
N LEU A 137 9.71 -20.50 -4.28
CA LEU A 137 11.04 -20.35 -4.88
C LEU A 137 12.12 -21.19 -4.20
N LYS A 138 11.86 -21.68 -2.98
CA LYS A 138 12.82 -22.49 -2.23
C LYS A 138 13.03 -23.85 -2.93
N PRO A 139 14.24 -24.45 -2.83
CA PRO A 139 14.45 -25.84 -3.20
C PRO A 139 13.46 -26.75 -2.45
N ALA A 140 13.01 -27.81 -3.13
CA ALA A 140 12.15 -28.84 -2.52
C ALA A 140 12.93 -29.74 -1.55
#